data_AF-A0A9Q1BB68-F1
#
_entry.id   AF-A0A9Q1BB68-F1
#
_cell.length_a   1.000
_cell.length_b   1.000
_cell.length_c   1.000
_cell.angle_alpha   90.00
_cell.angle_beta   90.00
_cell.angle_gamma   90.00
#
_symmetry.space_group_name_H-M   'P 1'
#
loop_
_entity.id
_entity.type
_entity.pdbx_description
1 polymer ?
#
loop_
_entity_poly.entity_id
_entity_poly.type
_entity_poly.pdbx_seq_one_letter_code
_entity_poly.pdbx_strand_id
1 'polypeptide(L)'
;MFILPHLLWGPRTPYYVGKQRCAEYWWTTMLFINNIYPNMTDLCMKWTWYLANDMQFFIVSPLFIYAFFRNPLVGLGLLSLLLTICMGATGFLVVYQDFTLPLYDAPWFPVTDLIYRAPFARVSPYLIGLLTGFILFKLKANKATFPRVSFTFSEDSNN
;
A
#
# COMPACT_ATOMS: atom_id res chain seq x y z
N MET A 1 1.17 -8.54 22.56
CA MET A 1 -0.13 -7.88 22.31
C MET A 1 -1.22 -8.66 23.04
N PHE A 2 -1.52 -8.29 24.28
CA PHE A 2 -2.32 -9.10 25.22
C PHE A 2 -3.78 -8.63 25.35
N ILE A 3 -4.11 -7.46 24.81
CA ILE A 3 -5.43 -6.83 24.94
C ILE A 3 -6.37 -7.27 23.81
N LEU A 4 -5.84 -7.72 22.67
CA LEU A 4 -6.62 -8.18 21.52
C LEU A 4 -7.68 -9.25 21.82
N PRO A 5 -7.42 -10.29 22.64
CA PRO A 5 -8.46 -11.26 23.02
C PRO A 5 -9.56 -10.67 23.92
N HIS A 6 -9.36 -9.48 24.50
CA HIS A 6 -10.38 -8.77 25.27
C HIS A 6 -11.19 -7.79 24.41
N LEU A 7 -10.64 -7.32 23.28
CA LEU A 7 -11.30 -6.41 22.35
C LEU A 7 -12.10 -7.14 21.26
N LEU A 8 -11.63 -8.33 20.86
CA LEU A 8 -12.31 -9.17 19.89
C LEU A 8 -13.05 -10.26 20.66
N TRP A 9 -14.37 -10.15 20.74
CA TRP A 9 -15.25 -11.22 21.21
C TRP A 9 -16.16 -11.67 20.06
N GLY A 10 -16.10 -12.94 19.69
CA GLY A 10 -16.87 -13.48 18.57
C GLY A 10 -16.36 -14.85 18.08
N PRO A 11 -17.17 -15.59 17.30
CA PRO A 11 -16.89 -16.97 16.91
C PRO A 11 -15.64 -17.14 16.04
N ARG A 12 -15.14 -16.07 15.41
CA ARG A 12 -13.90 -16.10 14.61
C ARG A 12 -12.63 -15.69 15.36
N THR A 13 -12.72 -15.32 16.64
CA THR A 13 -11.57 -14.94 17.48
C THR A 13 -10.40 -15.93 17.46
N PRO A 14 -10.59 -17.27 17.53
CA PRO A 14 -9.45 -18.21 17.49
C PRO A 14 -8.71 -18.23 16.15
N TYR A 15 -9.34 -17.79 15.05
CA TYR A 15 -8.69 -17.69 13.74
C TYR A 15 -7.81 -16.45 13.60
N TYR A 16 -8.12 -15.38 14.35
CA TYR A 16 -7.44 -14.09 14.25
C TYR A 16 -6.45 -13.83 15.39
N VAL A 17 -6.61 -14.51 16.53
CA VAL A 17 -5.80 -14.30 17.73
C VAL A 17 -5.18 -15.62 18.16
N GLY A 18 -4.17 -16.06 17.41
CA GLY A 18 -3.33 -17.19 17.82
C GLY A 18 -2.47 -16.79 19.01
N LYS A 19 -2.94 -17.03 20.24
CA LYS A 19 -2.26 -16.60 21.49
C LYS A 19 -0.76 -16.95 21.52
N GLN A 20 -0.36 -18.12 21.00
CA GLN A 20 1.04 -18.56 20.94
C GLN A 20 1.88 -17.73 19.96
N ARG A 21 1.46 -17.61 18.70
CA ARG A 21 2.17 -16.80 17.67
C ARG A 21 2.28 -15.33 18.05
N CYS A 22 1.25 -14.80 18.71
CA CYS A 22 1.24 -13.43 19.22
C CYS A 22 2.20 -13.18 20.39
N ALA A 23 2.53 -14.19 21.19
CA ALA A 23 3.52 -14.03 22.25
C ALA A 23 4.95 -13.91 21.69
N GLU A 24 5.20 -14.55 20.54
CA GLU A 24 6.52 -14.60 19.91
C GLU A 24 6.76 -13.44 18.93
N TYR A 25 5.76 -13.05 18.13
CA TYR A 25 5.93 -12.08 17.04
C TYR A 25 5.19 -10.75 17.24
N TRP A 26 4.76 -10.39 18.46
CA TRP A 26 4.10 -9.08 18.67
C TRP A 26 5.04 -7.89 18.37
N TRP A 27 6.34 -8.07 18.59
CA TRP A 27 7.33 -7.02 18.42
C TRP A 27 7.54 -6.65 16.94
N THR A 28 7.35 -7.60 16.01
CA THR A 28 7.50 -7.33 14.56
C THR A 28 6.42 -6.38 14.05
N THR A 29 5.21 -6.46 14.62
CA THR A 29 4.15 -5.49 14.33
C THR A 29 4.46 -4.10 14.89
N MET A 30 5.01 -4.01 16.11
CA MET A 30 5.36 -2.70 16.71
C MET A 30 6.52 -2.02 15.97
N LEU A 31 7.47 -2.79 15.46
CA LEU A 31 8.57 -2.28 14.63
C LEU A 31 8.17 -2.08 13.16
N PHE A 32 6.95 -2.41 12.75
CA PHE A 32 6.49 -2.34 11.36
C PHE A 32 7.35 -3.17 10.37
N ILE A 33 7.85 -4.33 10.82
CA ILE A 33 8.63 -5.29 10.01
C ILE A 33 7.83 -6.57 9.72
N ASN A 34 6.61 -6.68 10.26
CA ASN A 34 5.70 -7.80 10.04
C ASN A 34 5.31 -8.04 8.56
N ASN A 35 5.59 -7.10 7.64
CA ASN A 35 5.53 -7.37 6.20
C ASN A 35 6.63 -8.37 5.75
N ILE A 36 7.86 -8.21 6.22
CA ILE A 36 9.01 -9.02 5.76
C ILE A 36 9.18 -10.28 6.61
N TYR A 37 8.89 -10.19 7.91
CA TYR A 37 9.13 -11.29 8.86
C TYR A 37 8.09 -11.28 9.99
N PRO A 38 7.40 -12.40 10.34
CA PRO A 38 7.50 -13.77 9.80
C PRO A 38 6.54 -14.09 8.62
N ASN A 39 6.49 -15.36 8.19
CA ASN A 39 5.53 -15.89 7.19
C ASN A 39 4.06 -15.66 7.57
N MET A 40 3.13 -15.65 6.60
CA MET A 40 1.72 -15.19 6.80
C MET A 40 1.00 -15.94 7.90
N THR A 41 1.32 -17.21 7.99
CA THR A 41 0.78 -18.17 8.94
C THR A 41 1.10 -17.77 10.37
N ASP A 42 2.27 -17.16 10.58
CA ASP A 42 2.86 -16.91 11.90
C ASP A 42 2.74 -15.46 12.36
N LEU A 43 2.19 -14.58 11.51
CA LEU A 43 1.81 -13.22 11.91
C LEU A 43 0.78 -13.24 13.05
N CYS A 44 1.08 -12.50 14.12
CA CYS A 44 0.16 -12.28 15.23
C CYS A 44 -1.15 -11.63 14.79
N MET A 45 -1.06 -10.56 14.01
CA MET A 45 -2.19 -9.87 13.40
C MET A 45 -1.95 -9.75 11.91
N LYS A 46 -2.52 -10.67 11.14
CA LYS A 46 -2.31 -10.71 9.70
C LYS A 46 -2.62 -9.36 9.06
N TRP A 47 -3.75 -8.72 9.36
CA TRP A 47 -4.11 -7.43 8.75
C TRP A 47 -3.09 -6.31 8.97
N THR A 48 -2.28 -6.34 10.04
CA THR A 48 -1.33 -5.23 10.28
C THR A 48 -0.16 -5.16 9.30
N TRP A 49 0.00 -6.12 8.38
CA TRP A 49 1.06 -6.06 7.36
C TRP A 49 0.90 -4.81 6.47
N TYR A 50 -0.34 -4.36 6.18
CA TYR A 50 -0.55 -3.17 5.34
C TYR A 50 -0.10 -1.90 6.05
N LEU A 51 -0.34 -1.81 7.36
CA LEU A 51 0.02 -0.64 8.14
C LEU A 51 1.54 -0.48 8.19
N ALA A 52 2.27 -1.58 8.30
CA ALA A 52 3.72 -1.56 8.24
C ALA A 52 4.27 -1.13 6.88
N ASN A 53 3.64 -1.58 5.80
CA ASN A 53 3.95 -1.11 4.46
C ASN A 53 3.78 0.42 4.33
N ASP A 54 2.69 0.97 4.85
CA ASP A 54 2.42 2.41 4.77
C ASP A 54 3.43 3.24 5.57
N MET A 55 3.85 2.75 6.74
CA MET A 55 4.89 3.41 7.55
C MET A 55 6.25 3.44 6.83
N GLN A 56 6.60 2.37 6.13
CA GLN A 56 7.83 2.34 5.32
C GLN A 56 7.80 3.39 4.21
N PHE A 57 6.66 3.54 3.52
CA PHE A 57 6.50 4.57 2.50
C PHE A 57 6.58 5.98 3.09
N PHE A 58 5.97 6.18 4.26
CA PHE A 58 6.05 7.44 4.98
C PHE A 58 7.49 7.83 5.32
N ILE A 59 8.33 6.88 5.75
CA ILE A 59 9.75 7.11 6.06
C ILE A 59 10.55 7.47 4.80
N VAL A 60 10.24 6.88 3.64
CA VAL A 60 10.95 7.17 2.37
C VAL A 60 10.46 8.48 1.73
N SER A 61 9.24 8.91 2.03
CA SER A 61 8.62 10.12 1.44
C SER A 61 9.44 11.42 1.52
N PRO A 62 10.14 11.76 2.62
CA PRO A 62 10.91 13.00 2.71
C PRO A 62 12.09 13.02 1.74
N LEU A 63 12.65 11.86 1.43
CA LEU A 63 13.75 11.72 0.46
C LEU A 63 13.26 12.09 -0.95
N PHE A 64 12.08 11.62 -1.33
CA PHE A 64 11.47 12.00 -2.61
C PHE A 64 11.10 13.49 -2.63
N ILE A 65 10.51 14.01 -1.56
CA ILE A 65 10.18 15.43 -1.44
C ILE A 65 11.45 16.27 -1.60
N TYR A 66 12.54 15.93 -0.91
CA TYR A 66 13.82 16.60 -1.05
C TYR A 66 14.36 16.57 -2.49
N ALA A 67 14.27 15.41 -3.17
CA ALA A 67 14.65 15.29 -4.57
C ALA A 67 13.82 16.21 -5.49
N PHE A 68 12.50 16.26 -5.30
CA PHE A 68 11.60 17.17 -6.03
C PHE A 68 11.91 18.65 -5.78
N PHE A 69 12.27 19.01 -4.55
CA PHE A 69 12.67 20.38 -4.20
C PHE A 69 13.98 20.79 -4.88
N ARG A 70 14.97 19.88 -4.94
CA ARG A 70 16.26 20.19 -5.54
C ARG A 70 16.18 20.27 -7.06
N ASN A 71 15.57 19.27 -7.70
CA ASN A 71 15.37 19.24 -9.15
C ASN A 71 14.11 18.44 -9.51
N PRO A 72 13.06 19.07 -10.07
CA PRO A 72 11.80 18.36 -10.39
C PRO A 72 12.01 17.25 -11.42
N LEU A 73 12.96 17.40 -12.35
CA LEU A 73 13.31 16.38 -13.34
C LEU A 73 13.95 15.13 -12.70
N VAL A 74 14.78 15.32 -11.67
CA VAL A 74 15.39 14.21 -10.93
C VAL A 74 14.34 13.48 -10.09
N GLY A 75 13.45 14.24 -9.43
CA GLY A 75 12.31 13.66 -8.71
C GLY A 75 11.40 12.85 -9.63
N LEU A 76 11.09 13.37 -10.82
CA LEU A 76 10.26 12.67 -11.82
C LEU A 76 10.95 11.42 -12.37
N GLY A 77 12.26 11.48 -12.63
CA GLY A 77 13.05 10.33 -13.08
C GLY A 77 13.17 9.23 -12.03
N LEU A 78 13.36 9.58 -10.76
CA LEU A 78 13.35 8.62 -9.64
C LEU A 78 11.98 7.96 -9.48
N LEU A 79 10.92 8.76 -9.61
CA LEU A 79 9.54 8.28 -9.50
C LEU A 79 9.19 7.34 -10.66
N SER A 80 9.52 7.69 -11.90
CA SER A 80 9.25 6.84 -13.06
C SER A 80 10.07 5.55 -13.04
N LEU A 81 11.36 5.64 -12.65
CA LEU A 81 12.21 4.46 -12.49
C LEU A 81 11.63 3.50 -11.45
N LEU A 82 11.24 4.01 -10.27
CA LEU A 82 10.68 3.18 -9.22
C LEU A 82 9.34 2.56 -9.64
N LEU A 83 8.46 3.32 -10.30
CA LEU A 83 7.21 2.79 -10.85
C LEU A 83 7.45 1.68 -11.86
N THR A 84 8.37 1.86 -12.81
CA THR A 84 8.65 0.85 -13.84
C THR A 84 9.26 -0.40 -13.24
N ILE A 85 10.17 -0.26 -12.26
CA ILE A 85 10.73 -1.41 -11.54
C ILE A 85 9.64 -2.15 -10.77
N CYS A 86 8.78 -1.44 -10.03
CA CYS A 86 7.72 -2.04 -9.23
C CYS A 86 6.65 -2.73 -10.10
N MET A 87 6.16 -2.06 -11.15
CA MET A 87 5.20 -2.65 -12.09
C MET A 87 5.82 -3.80 -12.90
N GLY A 88 7.07 -3.64 -13.35
CA GLY A 88 7.81 -4.67 -14.07
C GLY A 88 8.05 -5.92 -13.24
N ALA A 89 8.48 -5.76 -11.98
CA ALA A 89 8.64 -6.87 -11.04
C ALA A 89 7.31 -7.58 -10.76
N THR A 90 6.22 -6.82 -10.56
CA THR A 90 4.88 -7.40 -10.36
C THR A 90 4.42 -8.17 -11.59
N GLY A 91 4.54 -7.56 -12.78
CA GLY A 91 4.15 -8.21 -14.05
C GLY A 91 4.99 -9.45 -14.35
N PHE A 92 6.31 -9.39 -14.11
CA PHE A 92 7.20 -10.52 -14.27
C PHE A 92 6.82 -11.67 -13.33
N LEU A 93 6.54 -11.39 -12.05
CA LEU A 93 6.12 -12.40 -11.09
C LEU A 93 4.77 -13.01 -11.46
N VAL A 94 3.84 -12.23 -12.00
CA VAL A 94 2.54 -12.71 -12.50
C VAL A 94 2.71 -13.69 -13.66
N VAL A 95 3.57 -13.36 -14.62
CA VAL A 95 3.82 -14.20 -15.81
C VAL A 95 4.64 -15.45 -15.44
N TYR A 96 5.70 -15.30 -14.64
CA TYR A 96 6.61 -16.40 -14.32
C TYR A 96 5.96 -17.51 -13.49
N GLN A 97 4.97 -17.16 -12.67
CA GLN A 97 4.26 -18.12 -11.83
C GLN A 97 2.90 -18.54 -12.41
N ASP A 98 2.62 -18.22 -13.68
CA ASP A 98 1.37 -18.55 -14.38
C ASP A 98 0.12 -18.22 -13.55
N PHE A 99 0.13 -17.05 -12.90
CA PHE A 99 -0.96 -16.64 -12.04
C PHE A 99 -2.18 -16.22 -12.87
N THR A 100 -3.09 -17.17 -13.10
CA THR A 100 -4.47 -16.84 -13.44
C THR A 100 -5.13 -16.19 -12.21
N LEU A 101 -5.94 -15.14 -12.43
CA LEU A 101 -6.75 -14.54 -11.37
C LEU A 101 -7.38 -15.68 -10.56
N PRO A 102 -7.26 -15.71 -9.21
CA PRO A 102 -7.82 -16.78 -8.41
C PRO A 102 -9.34 -16.63 -8.37
N LEU A 103 -9.97 -16.94 -9.49
CA LEU A 103 -11.35 -17.34 -9.58
C LEU A 103 -11.37 -18.75 -8.98
N TYR A 104 -11.55 -18.76 -7.66
CA TYR A 104 -12.05 -19.89 -6.87
C TYR A 104 -11.05 -20.99 -6.43
N ASP A 105 -10.10 -21.45 -7.25
CA ASP A 105 -9.39 -22.74 -6.96
C ASP A 105 -7.85 -22.72 -6.82
N ALA A 106 -7.19 -21.55 -6.85
CA ALA A 106 -5.73 -21.49 -6.62
C ALA A 106 -5.39 -21.57 -5.11
N PRO A 107 -4.25 -22.18 -4.71
CA PRO A 107 -3.78 -22.11 -3.32
C PRO A 107 -3.61 -20.65 -2.90
N TRP A 108 -4.49 -20.18 -2.02
CA TRP A 108 -4.55 -18.77 -1.58
C TRP A 108 -3.23 -18.28 -0.96
N PHE A 109 -2.47 -19.19 -0.34
CA PHE A 109 -1.31 -18.86 0.51
C PHE A 109 -0.06 -18.35 -0.24
N PRO A 110 0.45 -19.01 -1.30
CA PRO A 110 1.60 -18.48 -2.06
C PRO A 110 1.30 -17.16 -2.78
N VAL A 111 0.07 -17.00 -3.29
CA VAL A 111 -0.38 -15.78 -4.00
C VAL A 111 -0.41 -14.57 -3.06
N THR A 112 -0.91 -14.74 -1.83
CA THR A 112 -1.01 -13.64 -0.87
C THR A 112 0.34 -13.17 -0.35
N ASP A 113 1.31 -14.05 -0.17
CA ASP A 113 2.62 -13.64 0.35
C ASP A 113 3.50 -13.00 -0.72
N LEU A 114 3.46 -13.49 -1.95
CA LEU A 114 4.35 -13.01 -3.01
C LEU A 114 3.84 -11.76 -3.74
N ILE A 115 2.52 -11.60 -3.90
CA ILE A 115 1.91 -10.49 -4.66
C ILE A 115 1.15 -9.54 -3.73
N TYR A 116 0.39 -10.07 -2.77
CA TYR A 116 -0.51 -9.24 -1.96
C TYR A 116 0.22 -8.49 -0.84
N ARG A 117 1.26 -9.10 -0.26
CA ARG A 117 2.09 -8.50 0.79
C ARG A 117 3.24 -7.64 0.25
N ALA A 118 3.64 -7.92 -0.98
CA ALA A 118 4.73 -7.24 -1.65
C ALA A 118 4.54 -5.71 -1.66
N PRO A 119 5.45 -4.94 -1.03
CA PRO A 119 5.36 -3.49 -1.01
C PRO A 119 5.37 -2.91 -2.42
N PHE A 120 6.12 -3.54 -3.34
CA PHE A 120 6.27 -3.10 -4.72
C PHE A 120 4.95 -3.05 -5.52
N ALA A 121 3.97 -3.91 -5.23
CA ALA A 121 2.66 -3.85 -5.89
C ALA A 121 1.79 -2.70 -5.38
N ARG A 122 2.13 -2.10 -4.23
CA ARG A 122 1.34 -1.07 -3.53
C ARG A 122 2.01 0.31 -3.48
N VAL A 123 3.29 0.40 -3.84
CA VAL A 123 4.04 1.67 -3.96
C VAL A 123 3.42 2.60 -5.01
N SER A 124 2.87 2.07 -6.10
CA SER A 124 2.38 2.86 -7.24
C SER A 124 1.36 3.95 -6.88
N PRO A 125 0.24 3.67 -6.18
CA PRO A 125 -0.70 4.71 -5.78
C PRO A 125 -0.07 5.74 -4.82
N TYR A 126 0.88 5.34 -3.98
CA TYR A 126 1.58 6.24 -3.08
C TYR A 126 2.42 7.27 -3.85
N LEU A 127 3.17 6.83 -4.85
CA LEU A 127 3.97 7.70 -5.70
C LEU A 127 3.11 8.68 -6.51
N ILE A 128 1.97 8.23 -7.04
CA ILE A 128 1.02 9.11 -7.75
C ILE A 128 0.52 10.20 -6.79
N GLY A 129 0.14 9.84 -5.56
CA GLY A 129 -0.27 10.81 -4.54
C GLY A 129 0.83 11.84 -4.22
N LEU A 130 2.09 11.40 -4.15
CA LEU A 130 3.23 12.28 -3.95
C LEU A 130 3.41 13.28 -5.11
N LEU A 131 3.29 12.80 -6.34
CA LEU A 131 3.34 13.62 -7.55
C LEU A 131 2.21 14.65 -7.57
N THR A 132 0.97 14.23 -7.27
CA THR A 132 -0.18 15.13 -7.17
C THR A 132 0.05 16.21 -6.12
N GLY A 133 0.59 15.85 -4.95
CA GLY A 133 0.94 16.81 -3.90
C GLY A 133 1.97 17.85 -4.38
N PHE A 134 3.00 17.42 -5.13
CA PHE A 134 3.99 18.32 -5.70
C PHE A 134 3.39 19.29 -6.75
N ILE A 135 2.52 18.79 -7.63
CA ILE A 135 1.81 19.61 -8.62
C ILE A 135 0.97 20.68 -7.91
N LEU A 136 0.19 20.28 -6.89
CA LEU A 136 -0.62 21.21 -6.10
C LEU A 136 0.24 22.28 -5.41
N PHE A 137 1.40 21.91 -4.87
CA PHE A 137 2.34 22.86 -4.27
C PHE A 137 2.83 23.90 -5.29
N LYS A 138 3.21 23.48 -6.51
CA LYS A 138 3.62 24.39 -7.59
C LYS A 138 2.48 25.27 -8.09
N LEU A 139 1.27 24.73 -8.23
CA LEU A 139 0.09 25.51 -8.64
C LEU A 139 -0.25 26.60 -7.62
N LYS A 140 -0.20 26.26 -6.32
CA LYS A 140 -0.40 27.23 -5.23
C LYS A 140 0.68 28.31 -5.22
N ALA A 141 1.95 27.94 -5.41
CA ALA A 141 3.06 28.89 -5.49
C ALA A 141 2.90 29.86 -6.69
N ASN A 142 2.39 29.35 -7.82
CA ASN A 142 2.14 30.15 -9.02
C ASN A 142 0.81 30.92 -9.00
N LYS A 143 0.05 30.88 -7.89
CA LYS A 143 -1.30 31.46 -7.77
C LYS A 143 -2.25 31.05 -8.91
N ALA A 144 -2.07 29.86 -9.47
CA ALA A 144 -2.92 29.37 -10.55
C ALA A 144 -4.32 29.08 -9.98
N THR A 145 -5.31 29.87 -10.39
CA THR A 145 -6.71 29.66 -10.01
C THR A 145 -7.24 28.42 -10.72
N PHE A 146 -7.72 27.44 -9.96
CA PHE A 146 -8.43 26.30 -10.55
C PHE A 146 -9.68 26.81 -11.28
N PRO A 147 -9.90 26.46 -12.56
CA PRO A 147 -11.20 26.66 -13.16
C PRO A 147 -12.19 25.83 -12.35
N ARG A 148 -13.17 26.50 -11.75
CA ARG A 148 -14.19 25.88 -10.92
C ARG A 148 -15.06 25.03 -11.86
N VAL A 149 -14.85 23.70 -11.86
CA VAL A 149 -15.69 22.79 -12.62
C VAL A 149 -17.05 22.74 -11.91
N SER A 150 -17.99 23.57 -12.38
CA SER A 150 -19.39 23.50 -11.97
C SER A 150 -20.05 22.39 -12.78
N PHE A 151 -20.38 21.28 -12.11
CA PHE A 151 -21.30 20.30 -12.68
C PHE A 151 -22.71 20.90 -12.63
N THR A 152 -23.11 21.57 -13.71
CA THR A 152 -24.53 21.84 -13.95
C THR A 152 -25.16 20.52 -14.37
N PHE A 153 -25.94 19.91 -13.48
CA PHE A 153 -26.85 18.83 -13.84
C PHE A 153 -27.93 19.42 -14.76
N SER A 154 -27.91 19.05 -16.05
CA SER A 154 -29.06 19.27 -16.94
C SER A 154 -30.09 18.23 -16.55
N GLU A 155 -31.12 18.66 -15.84
CA GLU A 155 -32.29 17.85 -15.52
C GLU A 155 -33.14 17.79 -16.80
N ASP A 156 -32.88 16.79 -17.65
CA ASP A 156 -33.71 16.50 -18.81
C ASP A 156 -35.05 15.90 -18.32
N SER A 157 -35.97 16.77 -17.91
CA SER A 157 -37.35 16.40 -17.61
C SER A 157 -38.14 16.22 -18.91
N ASN A 158 -37.97 15.07 -19.56
CA ASN A 158 -38.94 14.52 -20.51
C ASN A 158 -39.87 13.56 -19.76
N ASN A 159 -41.01 14.07 -19.28
CA ASN A 159 -42.31 13.38 -19.34
C ASN A 159 -43.46 14.33 -19.02
#